data_AF-A0A2S7T3T3-F1
#
_entry.id   AF-A0A2S7T3T3-F1
#
_cell.length_a   1.000
_cell.length_b   1.000
_cell.length_c   1.000
_cell.angle_alpha   90.00
_cell.angle_beta   90.00
_cell.angle_gamma   90.00
#
_symmetry.space_group_name_H-M   'P 1'
#
loop_
_entity.id
_entity.type
_entity.pdbx_description
1 polymer ?
#
loop_
_entity_poly.entity_id
_entity_poly.type
_entity_poly.pdbx_seq_one_letter_code
_entity_poly.pdbx_strand_id
1 'polypeptide(L)' 'MLQQNCKVGNITPIEGLNEAFSILESRYQHFNELAARSLKKDPLRGEFFQAKAEQLKKLLDELGV' A
#
# COMPACT_ATOMS: atom_id res chain seq x y z
N MET A 1 31.65 -19.38 1.12
CA MET A 1 30.26 -19.02 1.46
C MET A 1 30.18 -17.51 1.55
N LEU A 2 29.35 -16.84 0.75
CA LEU A 2 29.08 -15.42 0.94
C LEU A 2 28.05 -15.28 2.07
N GLN A 3 28.37 -14.51 3.10
CA GLN A 3 27.39 -14.05 4.07
C GLN A 3 26.39 -13.16 3.32
N GLN A 4 25.18 -13.67 3.06
CA GLN A 4 24.06 -12.84 2.62
C GLN A 4 23.58 -12.02 3.81
N ASN A 5 24.27 -10.91 4.06
CA ASN A 5 23.80 -9.89 5.00
C ASN A 5 22.64 -9.17 4.30
N CYS A 6 21.40 -9.65 4.49
CA CYS A 6 20.23 -8.83 4.21
C CYS A 6 20.39 -7.54 5.01
N LYS A 7 20.50 -6.39 4.34
CA LYS A 7 20.45 -5.07 5.00
C LYS A 7 19.04 -4.88 5.56
N VAL A 8 18.76 -5.50 6.69
CA VAL A 8 17.60 -5.20 7.52
C VAL A 8 17.98 -4.00 8.37
N GLY A 9 17.37 -2.85 8.10
CA GLY A 9 17.48 -1.68 8.98
C GLY A 9 17.96 -0.40 8.31
N ASN A 10 17.21 0.10 7.34
CA ASN A 10 17.10 1.56 7.19
C ASN A 10 15.62 1.90 7.32
N ILE A 11 15.22 2.39 8.49
CA ILE A 11 13.87 2.90 8.72
C ILE A 11 13.90 4.35 8.25
N THR A 12 13.16 4.65 7.20
CA THR A 12 12.91 6.04 6.81
C THR A 12 11.74 6.53 7.66
N PRO A 13 11.98 7.40 8.66
CA PRO A 13 10.88 7.99 9.41
C PRO A 13 10.03 8.82 8.44
N ILE A 14 8.71 8.83 8.66
CA ILE A 14 7.81 9.68 7.90
C ILE A 14 7.90 11.07 8.55
N GLU A 15 8.48 12.03 7.86
CA GLU A 15 8.89 13.31 8.45
C GLU A 15 7.75 14.35 8.49
N GLY A 16 6.64 14.09 7.80
CA GLY A 16 5.48 14.99 7.82
C GLY A 16 4.20 14.43 7.24
N LEU A 17 3.10 15.15 7.47
CA LEU A 17 1.76 14.76 7.03
C LEU A 17 1.66 14.62 5.50
N ASN A 18 2.32 15.51 4.75
CA ASN A 18 2.33 15.46 3.28
C ASN A 18 3.03 14.21 2.74
N GLU A 19 4.12 13.79 3.40
CA GLU A 19 4.83 12.56 3.05
C GLU A 19 3.99 11.34 3.40
N ALA A 20 3.37 11.34 4.60
CA ALA A 20 2.43 10.31 5.01
C ALA A 20 1.27 10.16 4.01
N PHE A 21 0.68 11.29 3.60
CA PHE A 21 -0.41 11.33 2.63
C PHE A 21 0.02 10.77 1.27
N SER A 22 1.18 11.20 0.76
CA SER A 22 1.73 10.72 -0.51
C SER A 22 2.00 9.21 -0.49
N ILE A 23 2.50 8.69 0.63
CA ILE A 23 2.72 7.24 0.81
C ILE A 23 1.38 6.49 0.81
N LEU A 24 0.38 7.01 1.54
CA LEU A 24 -0.94 6.39 1.61
C LEU A 24 -1.65 6.41 0.24
N GLU A 25 -1.56 7.51 -0.50
CA GLU A 25 -2.10 7.63 -1.86
C GLU A 25 -1.43 6.65 -2.82
N SER A 26 -0.09 6.59 -2.83
CA SER A 26 0.67 5.63 -3.62
C SER A 26 0.24 4.18 -3.32
N ARG A 27 0.02 3.87 -2.03
CA ARG A 27 -0.41 2.55 -1.60
C ARG A 27 -1.85 2.23 -2.00
N TYR A 28 -2.75 3.22 -1.95
CA TYR A 28 -4.11 3.10 -2.45
C TYR A 28 -4.13 2.74 -3.94
N GLN A 29 -3.38 3.48 -4.77
CA GLN A 29 -3.28 3.19 -6.21
C GLN A 29 -2.71 1.80 -6.46
N HIS A 30 -1.65 1.42 -5.73
CA HIS A 30 -1.05 0.10 -5.86
C HIS A 30 -2.05 -1.05 -5.56
N PHE A 31 -2.87 -0.91 -4.52
CA PHE A 31 -3.89 -1.92 -4.21
C PHE A 31 -4.99 -1.99 -5.27
N ASN A 32 -5.42 -0.86 -5.85
CA ASN A 32 -6.35 -0.86 -6.97
C ASN A 32 -5.79 -1.60 -8.19
N GLU A 33 -4.52 -1.36 -8.52
CA GLU A 33 -3.86 -2.09 -9.61
C GLU A 33 -3.78 -3.59 -9.34
N LEU A 34 -3.40 -3.99 -8.12
CA LEU A 34 -3.33 -5.40 -7.74
C LEU A 34 -4.71 -6.07 -7.77
N ALA A 35 -5.77 -5.37 -7.33
CA ALA A 35 -7.14 -5.85 -7.40
C ALA A 35 -7.55 -6.09 -8.86
N ALA A 36 -7.36 -5.09 -9.73
CA ALA A 36 -7.69 -5.19 -11.15
C ALA A 36 -6.96 -6.34 -11.87
N ARG A 37 -5.69 -6.58 -11.53
CA ARG A 37 -4.90 -7.70 -12.07
C ARG A 37 -5.35 -9.06 -11.53
N SER A 38 -5.79 -9.11 -10.27
CA SER A 38 -6.08 -10.37 -9.57
C SER A 38 -7.52 -10.85 -9.78
N LEU A 39 -8.51 -9.95 -9.89
CA LEU A 39 -9.94 -10.30 -9.96
C LEU A 39 -10.28 -11.34 -11.05
N LYS A 40 -9.57 -11.34 -12.19
CA LYS A 40 -9.80 -12.27 -13.29
C LYS A 40 -9.17 -13.66 -13.08
N LYS A 41 -8.12 -13.76 -12.27
CA LYS A 41 -7.30 -14.98 -12.09
C LYS A 41 -7.54 -15.64 -10.73
N ASP A 42 -7.75 -14.83 -9.70
CA ASP A 42 -7.94 -15.23 -8.32
C ASP A 42 -8.88 -14.19 -7.65
N PRO A 43 -10.20 -14.44 -7.71
CA PRO A 43 -11.20 -13.49 -7.22
C PRO A 43 -11.03 -13.16 -5.73
N LEU A 44 -10.73 -14.14 -4.89
CA LEU A 44 -10.51 -13.94 -3.45
C LEU A 44 -9.35 -12.99 -3.19
N ARG A 45 -8.26 -13.14 -3.94
CA ARG A 45 -7.12 -12.22 -3.87
C ARG A 45 -7.46 -10.84 -4.42
N GLY A 46 -8.28 -10.76 -5.47
CA GLY A 46 -8.81 -9.51 -6.00
C GLY A 46 -9.64 -8.74 -4.97
N GLU A 47 -10.61 -9.40 -4.35
CA GLU A 47 -11.48 -8.86 -3.30
C GLU A 47 -10.68 -8.41 -2.08
N PHE A 48 -9.66 -9.18 -1.67
CA PHE A 48 -8.76 -8.78 -0.60
C PHE A 48 -8.07 -7.44 -0.89
N PHE A 49 -7.51 -7.27 -2.09
CA PHE A 49 -6.85 -6.02 -2.46
C PHE A 49 -7.83 -4.86 -2.60
N GLN A 50 -9.04 -5.12 -3.09
CA GLN A 50 -10.10 -4.12 -3.15
C GLN A 50 -10.50 -3.64 -1.75
N ALA A 51 -10.72 -4.55 -0.80
CA ALA A 51 -11.03 -4.21 0.59
C ALA A 51 -9.90 -3.38 1.23
N LYS A 52 -8.63 -3.64 0.88
CA LYS A 52 -7.49 -2.84 1.34
C LYS A 52 -7.47 -1.44 0.72
N ALA A 53 -7.78 -1.32 -0.56
CA ALA A 53 -7.91 -0.03 -1.22
C ALA A 53 -9.05 0.80 -0.60
N GLU A 54 -10.20 0.20 -0.31
CA GLU A 54 -11.33 0.88 0.34
C GLU A 54 -11.00 1.37 1.75
N GLN A 55 -10.25 0.58 2.54
CA GLN A 55 -9.77 1.00 3.86
C GLN A 55 -8.85 2.22 3.77
N LEU A 56 -7.91 2.23 2.81
CA LEU A 56 -7.01 3.35 2.61
C LEU A 56 -7.72 4.59 2.07
N LYS A 57 -8.70 4.41 1.20
CA LYS A 57 -9.53 5.51 0.69
C LYS A 57 -10.24 6.23 1.84
N LYS A 58 -10.88 5.48 2.74
CA LYS A 58 -11.52 6.06 3.94
C LYS A 58 -10.54 6.87 4.78
N LEU A 59 -9.35 6.33 5.00
CA LEU A 59 -8.30 7.03 5.75
C LEU A 59 -7.83 8.30 5.04
N LEU A 60 -7.65 8.26 3.71
CA LEU A 60 -7.28 9.44 2.92
C LEU A 60 -8.39 10.50 2.93
N ASP A 61 -9.66 10.08 2.86
CA ASP A 61 -10.81 10.97 2.95
C ASP A 61 -10.91 11.62 4.35
N GLU A 62 -10.58 10.87 5.42
CA GLU A 62 -10.48 11.39 6.81
C GLU A 62 -9.30 12.34 7.02
N LEU A 63 -8.22 12.23 6.23
CA LEU A 63 -7.02 13.06 6.33
C LEU A 63 -7.02 14.27 5.38
N GLY A 64 -7.77 14.18 4.27
CA GLY A 64 -7.89 15.21 3.23
C GLY A 64 -9.09 16.15 3.39
N VAL A 65 -9.85 16.00 4.49
CA VAL A 65 -11.01 16.80 4.90
C VAL A 65 -10.79 17.36 6.31
#